data_AF-A0A959EF78-F1
#
_entry.id   AF-A0A959EF78-F1
#
_cell.length_a   1.000
_cell.length_b   1.000
_cell.length_c   1.000
_cell.angle_alpha   90.00
_cell.angle_beta   90.00
_cell.angle_gamma   90.00
#
_symmetry.space_group_name_H-M   'P 1'
#
loop_
_entity.id
_entity.type
_entity.pdbx_description
1 polymer ?
#
loop_
_entity_poly.entity_id
_entity_poly.type
_entity_poly.pdbx_seq_one_letter_code
_entity_poly.pdbx_strand_id
1 'polypeptide(L)'
;MQNVFRVLTLLALLLLATTCQKEAAEPVVLPAEGAEQVAFRDFTADQLYEILDAMELNINAWIDAGELNAAIGGSLLSKLAYIRSMVDAGQLDRAERTLDRSFMHYVDRLHDEGNLTDSQHQSLDDMAHGILPDEDEGSVSDPNGKAYPWKRMADGKKWITVNLDYWDGEDGDAGHFGQTWPYDGTTSEPDPGYGMLYTYDAALTACEKAFGAGWRMPGKSDWDNLILQYDPNWNMGDLSFSSSAPYENLILGGSSGFNALLGGFRSINGGYYNLGVDAIYWSGTERDAQFSWYYDFYSRSGELKRYYIGKSLGLSCRCLQD
;
A
#
# COMPACT_ATOMS: atom_id res chain seq x y z
N MET A 1 -35.85 36.02 56.30
CA MET A 1 -36.41 37.12 57.11
C MET A 1 -35.42 38.26 57.02
N GLN A 2 -35.68 39.16 56.08
CA GLN A 2 -36.53 40.34 56.26
C GLN A 2 -35.64 41.49 56.69
N ASN A 3 -35.69 42.55 55.88
CA ASN A 3 -35.31 43.88 56.31
C ASN A 3 -33.87 44.04 56.78
N VAL A 4 -32.95 43.95 55.83
CA VAL A 4 -31.94 45.00 55.70
C VAL A 4 -31.92 45.38 54.22
N PHE A 5 -32.49 46.55 53.93
CA PHE A 5 -32.24 47.37 52.75
C PHE A 5 -32.93 46.88 51.46
N ARG A 6 -34.16 47.31 51.13
CA ARG A 6 -34.69 48.69 51.20
C ARG A 6 -33.80 49.77 50.54
N VAL A 7 -32.75 49.39 49.80
CA VAL A 7 -32.01 50.29 48.89
C VAL A 7 -32.01 49.77 47.44
N LEU A 8 -32.17 48.47 47.24
CA LEU A 8 -32.09 47.87 45.89
C LEU A 8 -33.41 48.00 45.09
N THR A 9 -34.43 48.62 45.69
CA THR A 9 -35.72 49.00 45.11
C THR A 9 -35.62 50.37 44.42
N LEU A 10 -34.82 50.41 43.36
CA LEU A 10 -34.68 51.53 42.42
C LEU A 10 -34.59 50.95 40.99
N LEU A 11 -35.36 49.94 40.52
CA LEU A 11 -36.72 49.46 40.81
C LEU A 11 -37.69 50.47 41.43
N ALA A 12 -37.54 51.72 41.04
CA ALA A 12 -38.53 52.28 40.17
C ALA A 12 -37.75 52.49 38.87
N LEU A 13 -38.03 51.71 37.83
CA LEU A 13 -39.07 52.17 36.91
C LEU A 13 -38.89 53.66 36.74
N LEU A 14 -38.33 53.99 35.57
CA LEU A 14 -39.25 54.57 34.61
C LEU A 14 -40.00 55.67 35.34
N LEU A 15 -39.37 56.80 35.50
CA LEU A 15 -40.12 57.96 35.17
C LEU A 15 -39.10 58.92 34.59
N LEU A 16 -39.25 59.09 33.29
CA LEU A 16 -39.23 60.42 32.72
C LEU A 16 -37.82 61.03 32.82
N ALA A 17 -37.06 61.05 31.75
CA ALA A 17 -37.45 61.80 30.57
C ALA A 17 -36.12 61.95 29.82
N THR A 18 -36.02 61.60 28.55
CA THR A 18 -36.29 62.60 27.52
C THR A 18 -35.92 64.02 27.98
N THR A 19 -34.63 64.26 28.19
CA THR A 19 -33.99 65.55 27.94
C THR A 19 -32.50 65.24 27.74
N CYS A 20 -32.10 65.10 26.48
CA CYS A 20 -31.52 66.19 25.72
C CYS A 20 -30.00 66.25 25.92
N GLN A 21 -29.30 65.71 24.92
CA GLN A 21 -28.02 66.17 24.34
C GLN A 21 -26.77 66.37 25.22
N LYS A 22 -25.64 66.07 24.54
CA LYS A 22 -24.23 66.35 24.85
C LYS A 22 -23.62 65.29 25.78
N GLU A 23 -22.45 64.72 25.50
CA GLU A 23 -21.32 65.10 24.64
C GLU A 23 -20.46 63.83 24.41
N ALA A 24 -19.58 63.89 23.42
CA ALA A 24 -18.80 62.78 22.87
C ALA A 24 -18.05 61.91 23.91
N ALA A 25 -18.13 60.59 23.72
CA ALA A 25 -17.13 59.62 24.17
C ALA A 25 -16.95 58.58 23.05
N GLU A 26 -15.68 58.29 22.77
CA GLU A 26 -15.18 57.50 21.62
C GLU A 26 -15.84 56.12 21.47
N PRO A 27 -15.97 55.57 20.24
CA PRO A 27 -16.42 54.20 20.07
C PRO A 27 -15.35 53.24 20.61
N VAL A 28 -15.71 52.52 21.67
CA VAL A 28 -14.99 51.32 22.10
C VAL A 28 -15.10 50.31 20.95
N VAL A 29 -13.99 50.13 20.22
CA VAL A 29 -13.84 49.05 19.24
C VAL A 29 -13.63 47.76 20.04
N LEU A 30 -14.67 46.92 20.10
CA LEU A 30 -14.50 45.53 20.48
C LEU A 30 -13.63 44.85 19.41
N PRO A 31 -12.59 44.09 19.79
CA PRO A 31 -11.86 43.30 18.81
C PRO A 31 -12.87 42.34 18.19
N ALA A 32 -12.95 42.33 16.85
CA ALA A 32 -13.64 41.28 16.14
C ALA A 32 -13.05 39.96 16.63
N GLU A 33 -13.89 39.11 17.24
CA GLU A 33 -13.56 37.71 17.44
C GLU A 33 -13.09 37.18 16.09
N GLY A 34 -11.80 36.87 16.02
CA GLY A 34 -11.23 36.13 14.93
C GLY A 34 -11.91 34.77 14.92
N ALA A 35 -12.96 34.63 14.11
CA ALA A 35 -13.23 33.36 13.49
C ALA A 35 -11.99 33.03 12.69
N GLU A 36 -11.06 32.27 13.27
CA GLU A 36 -10.17 31.44 12.48
C GLU A 36 -11.08 30.61 11.58
N GLN A 37 -11.23 31.07 10.34
CA GLN A 37 -11.69 30.21 9.28
C GLN A 37 -10.62 29.15 9.17
N VAL A 38 -10.84 28.01 9.81
CA VAL A 38 -10.11 26.78 9.54
C VAL A 38 -10.14 26.64 8.03
N ALA A 39 -8.97 26.76 7.40
CA ALA A 39 -8.85 26.64 5.96
C ALA A 39 -9.42 25.27 5.57
N PHE A 40 -10.55 25.28 4.85
CA PHE A 40 -11.07 24.07 4.24
C PHE A 40 -9.98 23.52 3.33
N ARG A 41 -9.75 22.22 3.44
CA ARG A 41 -8.77 21.52 2.62
C ARG A 41 -9.49 21.25 1.32
N ASP A 42 -9.26 22.08 0.31
CA ASP A 42 -9.91 21.98 -1.00
C ASP A 42 -9.54 20.65 -1.70
N PHE A 43 -10.11 19.53 -1.23
CA PHE A 43 -9.91 18.21 -1.79
C PHE A 43 -10.65 18.10 -3.12
N THR A 44 -9.97 17.54 -4.12
CA THR A 44 -10.60 17.11 -5.36
C THR A 44 -11.52 15.91 -5.12
N ALA A 45 -12.40 15.61 -6.08
CA ALA A 45 -13.23 14.42 -6.02
C ALA A 45 -12.38 13.14 -5.92
N ASP A 46 -11.29 13.05 -6.68
CA ASP A 46 -10.37 11.91 -6.67
C ASP A 46 -9.73 11.72 -5.29
N GLN A 47 -9.24 12.81 -4.68
CA GLN A 47 -8.68 12.76 -3.31
C GLN A 47 -9.72 12.33 -2.27
N LEU A 48 -10.97 12.78 -2.40
CA LEU A 48 -12.04 12.34 -1.50
C LEU A 48 -12.37 10.85 -1.70
N TYR A 49 -12.36 10.34 -2.94
CA TYR A 49 -12.54 8.92 -3.19
C TYR A 49 -11.41 8.09 -2.57
N GLU A 50 -10.14 8.50 -2.75
CA GLU A 50 -8.98 7.83 -2.14
C GLU A 50 -9.09 7.76 -0.61
N ILE A 51 -9.45 8.87 0.03
CA ILE A 51 -9.66 8.92 1.49
C ILE A 51 -10.79 7.97 1.92
N LEU A 52 -11.93 8.00 1.23
CA LEU A 52 -13.08 7.15 1.56
C LEU A 52 -12.79 5.67 1.33
N ASP A 53 -12.10 5.32 0.24
CA ASP A 53 -11.67 3.95 -0.08
C ASP A 53 -10.71 3.43 0.99
N ALA A 54 -9.71 4.22 1.40
CA ALA A 54 -8.77 3.85 2.44
C ALA A 54 -9.44 3.62 3.80
N MET A 55 -10.36 4.51 4.20
CA MET A 55 -11.12 4.34 5.43
C MET A 55 -12.00 3.08 5.40
N GLU A 56 -12.70 2.84 4.29
CA GLU A 56 -13.52 1.64 4.11
C GLU A 56 -12.67 0.37 4.17
N LEU A 57 -11.50 0.36 3.53
CA LEU A 57 -10.57 -0.76 3.55
C LEU A 57 -10.11 -1.10 4.98
N ASN A 58 -9.63 -0.11 5.73
CA ASN A 58 -9.15 -0.32 7.10
C ASN A 58 -10.28 -0.79 8.04
N ILE A 59 -11.46 -0.19 7.94
CA ILE A 59 -12.61 -0.60 8.77
C ILE A 59 -12.98 -2.06 8.49
N ASN A 60 -13.04 -2.48 7.22
CA ASN A 60 -13.32 -3.88 6.87
C ASN A 60 -12.22 -4.82 7.38
N ALA A 61 -10.95 -4.45 7.24
CA ALA A 61 -9.83 -5.24 7.75
C ALA A 61 -9.93 -5.46 9.28
N TRP A 62 -10.28 -4.43 10.05
CA TRP A 62 -10.47 -4.58 11.51
C TRP A 62 -11.68 -5.45 11.86
N ILE A 63 -12.76 -5.40 11.08
CA ILE A 63 -13.92 -6.29 11.27
C ILE A 63 -13.50 -7.73 11.02
N ASP A 64 -12.82 -8.00 9.91
CA ASP A 64 -12.39 -9.34 9.50
C ASP A 64 -11.38 -9.95 10.47
N ALA A 65 -10.49 -9.13 11.03
CA ALA A 65 -9.55 -9.52 12.07
C ALA A 65 -10.21 -9.72 13.46
N GLY A 66 -11.48 -9.34 13.62
CA GLY A 66 -12.18 -9.36 14.91
C GLY A 66 -11.71 -8.27 15.90
N GLU A 67 -10.95 -7.29 15.41
CA GLU A 67 -10.41 -6.15 16.18
C GLU A 67 -11.42 -5.01 16.32
N LEU A 68 -12.44 -4.98 15.46
CA LEU A 68 -13.56 -4.05 15.53
C LEU A 68 -14.88 -4.82 15.54
N ASN A 69 -15.78 -4.44 16.45
CA ASN A 69 -17.12 -5.01 16.46
C ASN A 69 -17.85 -4.74 15.14
N ALA A 70 -18.34 -5.79 14.48
CA ALA A 70 -18.96 -5.69 13.16
C ALA A 70 -20.16 -4.72 13.09
N ALA A 71 -20.93 -4.55 14.18
CA ALA A 71 -22.03 -3.58 14.19
C ALA A 71 -21.52 -2.13 14.23
N ILE A 72 -20.43 -1.89 14.95
CA ILE A 72 -19.76 -0.58 15.01
C ILE A 72 -19.10 -0.27 13.67
N GLY A 73 -18.36 -1.23 13.12
CA GLY A 73 -17.77 -1.12 11.79
C GLY A 73 -18.82 -0.86 10.70
N GLY A 74 -19.95 -1.58 10.71
CA GLY A 74 -21.06 -1.34 9.79
C GLY A 74 -21.68 0.07 9.92
N SER A 75 -21.70 0.65 11.12
CA SER A 75 -22.16 2.02 11.35
C SER A 75 -21.19 3.05 10.74
N LEU A 76 -19.88 2.86 10.89
CA LEU A 76 -18.86 3.69 10.26
C LEU A 76 -18.93 3.62 8.73
N LEU A 77 -18.98 2.42 8.17
CA LEU A 77 -19.10 2.19 6.71
C LEU A 77 -20.36 2.85 6.14
N SER A 78 -21.49 2.79 6.84
CA SER A 78 -22.73 3.44 6.40
C SER A 78 -22.60 4.96 6.33
N LYS A 79 -21.80 5.57 7.22
CA LYS A 79 -21.53 7.01 7.20
C LYS A 79 -20.59 7.39 6.06
N LEU A 80 -19.56 6.57 5.79
CA LEU A 80 -18.67 6.77 4.64
C LEU A 80 -19.43 6.65 3.32
N ALA A 81 -20.31 5.67 3.17
CA ALA A 81 -21.17 5.54 1.99
C ALA A 81 -22.08 6.77 1.78
N TYR A 82 -22.56 7.37 2.88
CA TYR A 82 -23.32 8.62 2.79
C TYR A 82 -22.46 9.78 2.31
N ILE A 83 -21.22 9.90 2.77
CA ILE A 83 -20.27 10.92 2.30
C ILE A 83 -19.91 10.67 0.82
N ARG A 84 -19.64 9.43 0.44
CA ARG A 84 -19.39 9.02 -0.97
C ARG A 84 -20.52 9.46 -1.89
N SER A 85 -21.78 9.28 -1.47
CA SER A 85 -22.94 9.75 -2.25
C SER A 85 -22.98 11.27 -2.48
N MET A 86 -22.36 12.06 -1.60
CA MET A 86 -22.20 13.50 -1.80
C MET A 86 -21.12 13.81 -2.83
N VAL A 87 -20.00 13.08 -2.81
CA VAL A 87 -18.94 13.19 -3.83
C VAL A 87 -19.50 12.85 -5.20
N ASP A 88 -20.25 11.74 -5.33
CA ASP A 88 -20.93 11.33 -6.56
C ASP A 88 -21.89 12.40 -7.11
N ALA A 89 -22.52 13.17 -6.20
CA ALA A 89 -23.41 14.27 -6.55
C ALA A 89 -22.68 15.60 -6.83
N GLY A 90 -21.34 15.61 -6.83
CA GLY A 90 -20.50 16.80 -7.02
C GLY A 90 -20.54 17.77 -5.84
N GLN A 91 -21.00 17.34 -4.66
CA GLN A 91 -21.12 18.18 -3.46
C GLN A 91 -19.85 18.13 -2.60
N LEU A 92 -18.69 18.43 -3.19
CA LEU A 92 -17.36 18.23 -2.57
C LEU A 92 -17.22 18.94 -1.22
N ASP A 93 -17.50 20.25 -1.14
CA ASP A 93 -17.43 20.99 0.13
C ASP A 93 -18.33 20.41 1.22
N ARG A 94 -19.47 19.82 0.81
CA ARG A 94 -20.41 19.20 1.75
C ARG A 94 -19.88 17.84 2.20
N ALA A 95 -19.31 17.06 1.29
CA ALA A 95 -18.67 15.79 1.60
C ALA A 95 -17.54 16.01 2.61
N GLU A 96 -16.62 16.95 2.33
CA GLU A 96 -15.51 17.30 3.21
C GLU A 96 -16.00 17.76 4.59
N ARG A 97 -16.96 18.70 4.65
CA ARG A 97 -17.56 19.12 5.94
C ARG A 97 -18.18 17.96 6.71
N THR A 98 -18.78 17.01 6.01
CA THR A 98 -19.45 15.87 6.64
C THR A 98 -18.41 14.90 7.19
N LEU A 99 -17.33 14.67 6.44
CA LEU A 99 -16.17 13.89 6.88
C LEU A 99 -15.54 14.51 8.13
N ASP A 100 -15.12 15.76 8.05
CA ASP A 100 -14.40 16.48 9.11
C ASP A 100 -15.24 16.67 10.39
N ARG A 101 -16.53 17.02 10.26
CA ARG A 101 -17.35 17.32 11.45
C ARG A 101 -18.17 16.16 11.95
N SER A 102 -18.90 15.49 11.05
CA SER A 102 -19.93 14.53 11.46
C SER A 102 -19.37 13.13 11.62
N PHE A 103 -18.47 12.73 10.71
CA PHE A 103 -17.82 11.43 10.78
C PHE A 103 -16.73 11.43 11.86
N MET A 104 -15.79 12.38 11.86
CA MET A 104 -14.72 12.38 12.86
C MET A 104 -15.22 12.57 14.30
N HIS A 105 -16.20 13.43 14.54
CA HIS A 105 -16.85 13.49 15.88
C HIS A 105 -17.49 12.14 16.27
N TYR A 106 -17.98 11.36 15.30
CA TYR A 106 -18.49 10.02 15.59
C TYR A 106 -17.36 9.05 15.93
N VAL A 107 -16.22 9.13 15.23
CA VAL A 107 -14.99 8.38 15.51
C VAL A 107 -14.45 8.72 16.91
N ASP A 108 -14.33 10.00 17.25
CA ASP A 108 -13.87 10.46 18.58
C ASP A 108 -14.71 9.87 19.70
N ARG A 109 -16.04 9.91 19.57
CA ARG A 109 -16.93 9.35 20.58
C ARG A 109 -16.74 7.83 20.74
N LEU A 110 -16.54 7.11 19.64
CA LEU A 110 -16.30 5.67 19.71
C LEU A 110 -14.97 5.35 20.41
N HIS A 111 -13.95 6.16 20.18
CA HIS A 111 -12.67 6.06 20.88
C HIS A 111 -12.82 6.36 22.38
N ASP A 112 -13.48 7.46 22.75
CA ASP A 112 -13.77 7.82 24.14
C ASP A 112 -14.58 6.74 24.89
N GLU A 113 -15.48 6.04 24.18
CA GLU A 113 -16.27 4.93 24.71
C GLU A 113 -15.50 3.59 24.77
N GLY A 114 -14.24 3.55 24.31
CA GLY A 114 -13.39 2.37 24.28
C GLY A 114 -13.75 1.35 23.18
N ASN A 115 -14.52 1.78 22.17
CA ASN A 115 -14.89 0.96 21.02
C ASN A 115 -13.87 0.99 19.89
N LEU A 116 -12.96 1.97 19.90
CA LEU A 116 -11.79 2.06 19.02
C LEU A 116 -10.52 2.11 19.88
N THR A 117 -9.46 1.46 19.42
CA THR A 117 -8.11 1.61 19.99
C THR A 117 -7.51 2.96 19.58
N ASP A 118 -6.49 3.42 20.31
CA ASP A 118 -5.72 4.63 19.95
C ASP A 118 -5.17 4.56 18.52
N SER A 119 -4.71 3.38 18.09
CA SER A 119 -4.19 3.15 16.74
C SER A 119 -5.28 3.29 15.67
N GLN A 120 -6.47 2.71 15.91
CA GLN A 120 -7.60 2.81 14.98
C GLN A 120 -8.13 4.24 14.89
N HIS A 121 -8.21 4.94 16.03
CA HIS A 121 -8.60 6.36 16.07
C HIS A 121 -7.62 7.23 15.28
N GLN A 122 -6.32 7.13 15.59
CA GLN A 122 -5.28 7.89 14.89
C GLN A 122 -5.27 7.59 13.39
N SER A 123 -5.44 6.33 12.99
CA SER A 123 -5.49 5.95 11.57
C SER A 123 -6.65 6.60 10.82
N LEU A 124 -7.84 6.66 11.42
CA LEU A 124 -9.01 7.34 10.82
C LEU A 124 -8.81 8.87 10.78
N ASP A 125 -8.19 9.46 11.80
CA ASP A 125 -7.87 10.89 11.84
C ASP A 125 -6.86 11.29 10.76
N ASP A 126 -5.78 10.53 10.65
CA ASP A 126 -4.75 10.67 9.62
C ASP A 126 -5.38 10.64 8.22
N MET A 127 -6.24 9.65 7.93
CA MET A 127 -6.94 9.55 6.64
C MET A 127 -7.89 10.71 6.37
N ALA A 128 -8.67 11.15 7.36
CA ALA A 128 -9.52 12.34 7.21
C ALA A 128 -8.69 13.59 6.91
N HIS A 129 -7.44 13.58 7.34
CA HIS A 129 -6.45 14.58 7.06
C HIS A 129 -5.65 14.36 5.77
N GLY A 130 -6.01 13.38 4.94
CA GLY A 130 -5.34 13.08 3.67
C GLY A 130 -3.98 12.38 3.84
N ILE A 131 -3.68 11.91 5.06
CA ILE A 131 -2.55 11.03 5.35
C ILE A 131 -3.09 9.60 5.19
N LEU A 132 -2.98 9.08 3.97
CA LEU A 132 -3.44 7.74 3.65
C LEU A 132 -2.48 6.68 4.26
N PRO A 133 -2.97 5.51 4.67
CA PRO A 133 -2.12 4.44 5.13
C PRO A 133 -1.15 4.06 4.01
N ASP A 134 0.10 3.74 4.37
CA ASP A 134 1.10 3.32 3.41
C ASP A 134 0.56 2.11 2.62
N GLU A 135 0.15 2.33 1.36
CA GLU A 135 -0.09 1.27 0.39
C GLU A 135 1.23 0.61 -0.07
N ASP A 136 2.30 0.80 0.70
CA ASP A 136 3.64 0.38 0.37
C ASP A 136 3.90 -1.06 0.76
N GLU A 137 3.03 -1.73 1.51
CA GLU A 137 3.14 -3.17 1.78
C GLU A 137 1.79 -3.86 2.02
N GLY A 138 1.74 -5.17 1.79
CA GLY A 138 0.55 -5.97 2.03
C GLY A 138 0.80 -7.45 1.70
N SER A 139 -0.28 -8.21 1.52
CA SER A 139 -0.18 -9.60 1.04
C SER A 139 -1.24 -9.94 0.01
N VAL A 140 -0.96 -10.96 -0.80
CA VAL A 140 -1.89 -11.60 -1.74
C VAL A 140 -1.80 -13.11 -1.56
N SER A 141 -2.92 -13.81 -1.65
CA SER A 141 -2.96 -15.27 -1.47
C SER A 141 -3.13 -16.00 -2.78
N ASP A 142 -2.48 -17.15 -2.91
CA ASP A 142 -2.73 -18.08 -4.01
C ASP A 142 -4.02 -18.90 -3.80
N PRO A 143 -4.49 -19.68 -4.80
CA PRO A 143 -5.68 -20.51 -4.66
C PRO A 143 -5.60 -21.59 -3.57
N ASN A 144 -4.39 -21.93 -3.10
CA ASN A 144 -4.17 -22.87 -2.00
C ASN A 144 -4.21 -22.17 -0.63
N GLY A 145 -4.44 -20.85 -0.61
CA GLY A 145 -4.54 -20.04 0.61
C GLY A 145 -3.20 -19.61 1.17
N LYS A 146 -2.08 -19.84 0.46
CA LYS A 146 -0.77 -19.36 0.91
C LYS A 146 -0.65 -17.87 0.62
N ALA A 147 -0.34 -17.09 1.65
CA ALA A 147 -0.13 -15.66 1.55
C ALA A 147 1.31 -15.32 1.14
N TYR A 148 1.46 -14.35 0.25
CA TYR A 148 2.72 -13.82 -0.25
C TYR A 148 2.79 -12.32 0.06
N PRO A 149 3.83 -11.86 0.78
CA PRO A 149 4.00 -10.44 1.02
C PRO A 149 4.35 -9.72 -0.28
N TRP A 150 3.76 -8.55 -0.48
CA TRP A 150 4.17 -7.60 -1.51
C TRP A 150 4.56 -6.28 -0.88
N LYS A 151 5.41 -5.54 -1.59
CA LYS A 151 5.83 -4.19 -1.24
C LYS A 151 5.78 -3.30 -2.49
N ARG A 152 5.30 -2.07 -2.35
CA ARG A 152 5.47 -1.03 -3.37
C ARG A 152 6.94 -0.61 -3.36
N MET A 153 7.62 -0.86 -4.47
CA MET A 153 9.03 -0.55 -4.59
C MET A 153 9.20 0.89 -5.09
N ALA A 154 10.43 1.40 -5.07
CA ALA A 154 10.73 2.77 -5.50
C ALA A 154 10.38 3.06 -6.98
N ASP A 155 10.10 2.04 -7.79
CA ASP A 155 9.56 2.20 -9.15
C ASP A 155 8.02 2.37 -9.18
N GLY A 156 7.37 2.43 -8.02
CA GLY A 156 5.93 2.65 -7.84
C GLY A 156 5.07 1.40 -7.94
N LYS A 157 5.64 0.25 -8.34
CA LYS A 157 4.89 -1.00 -8.55
C LYS A 157 4.85 -1.87 -7.32
N LYS A 158 3.83 -2.72 -7.21
CA LYS A 158 3.74 -3.73 -6.15
C LYS A 158 4.53 -4.96 -6.56
N TRP A 159 5.62 -5.26 -5.87
CA TRP A 159 6.44 -6.45 -6.09
C TRP A 159 6.22 -7.47 -4.97
N ILE A 160 6.02 -8.73 -5.33
CA ILE A 160 6.13 -9.81 -4.34
C ILE A 160 7.56 -9.83 -3.80
N THR A 161 7.72 -9.94 -2.48
CA THR A 161 9.04 -9.86 -1.81
C THR A 161 9.60 -11.22 -1.44
N VAL A 162 8.93 -12.31 -1.81
CA VAL A 162 9.47 -13.70 -1.78
C VAL A 162 9.49 -14.32 -3.18
N ASN A 163 10.31 -15.35 -3.40
CA ASN A 163 10.27 -16.08 -4.66
C ASN A 163 8.93 -16.80 -4.78
N LEU A 164 8.34 -16.81 -5.99
CA LEU A 164 7.10 -17.55 -6.22
C LEU A 164 7.36 -19.05 -6.04
N ASP A 165 6.42 -19.73 -5.40
CA ASP A 165 6.46 -21.18 -5.20
C ASP A 165 5.12 -21.86 -5.43
N TYR A 166 4.22 -21.15 -6.13
CA TYR A 166 2.97 -21.66 -6.61
C TYR A 166 3.19 -22.72 -7.70
N TRP A 167 2.68 -23.91 -7.46
CA TRP A 167 2.67 -25.03 -8.39
C TRP A 167 1.32 -25.75 -8.27
N ASP A 168 0.84 -26.34 -9.36
CA ASP A 168 -0.49 -26.96 -9.44
C ASP A 168 -0.49 -28.46 -9.09
N GLY A 169 0.63 -29.00 -8.59
CA GLY A 169 0.68 -30.33 -7.95
C GLY A 169 0.93 -31.52 -8.87
N GLU A 170 0.96 -31.33 -10.20
CA GLU A 170 1.11 -32.43 -11.16
C GLU A 170 2.19 -32.04 -12.19
N ASP A 171 3.08 -32.97 -12.56
CA ASP A 171 4.05 -32.79 -13.65
C ASP A 171 3.58 -33.58 -14.89
N GLY A 172 3.27 -32.89 -16.01
CA GLY A 172 3.31 -33.51 -17.34
C GLY A 172 2.00 -33.80 -18.09
N ASP A 173 0.83 -33.31 -17.68
CA ASP A 173 -0.40 -33.44 -18.48
C ASP A 173 -0.69 -32.20 -19.37
N ALA A 174 -1.53 -32.40 -20.39
CA ALA A 174 -1.99 -31.35 -21.29
C ALA A 174 -2.98 -30.43 -20.56
N GLY A 175 -2.46 -29.40 -19.90
CA GLY A 175 -3.21 -28.44 -19.06
C GLY A 175 -2.31 -27.60 -18.14
N HIS A 176 -1.04 -28.00 -18.02
CA HIS A 176 -0.06 -27.41 -17.11
C HIS A 176 0.51 -26.14 -17.72
N PHE A 177 0.89 -25.18 -16.88
CA PHE A 177 1.56 -23.98 -17.38
C PHE A 177 3.05 -24.19 -17.71
N GLY A 178 3.63 -25.34 -17.35
CA GLY A 178 4.95 -25.78 -17.79
C GLY A 178 5.66 -26.57 -16.71
N GLN A 179 6.97 -26.76 -16.84
CA GLN A 179 7.75 -27.55 -15.89
C GLN A 179 8.23 -26.69 -14.72
N THR A 180 8.10 -27.23 -13.50
CA THR A 180 8.55 -26.60 -12.26
C THR A 180 9.34 -27.58 -11.40
N TRP A 181 10.23 -27.08 -10.55
CA TRP A 181 11.03 -27.91 -9.65
C TRP A 181 11.29 -27.19 -8.33
N PRO A 182 11.39 -27.92 -7.20
CA PRO A 182 11.93 -27.36 -5.97
C PRO A 182 13.40 -26.99 -6.15
N TYR A 183 13.87 -26.03 -5.35
CA TYR A 183 15.14 -25.34 -5.55
C TYR A 183 16.41 -26.21 -5.47
N ASP A 184 16.39 -27.33 -4.73
CA ASP A 184 17.54 -28.23 -4.55
C ASP A 184 17.33 -29.65 -5.09
N GLY A 185 16.11 -29.96 -5.56
CA GLY A 185 15.71 -31.27 -6.05
C GLY A 185 15.77 -32.40 -5.03
N THR A 186 15.89 -32.09 -3.74
CA THR A 186 15.94 -33.07 -2.65
C THR A 186 14.57 -33.34 -2.03
N THR A 187 13.63 -32.42 -2.23
CA THR A 187 12.24 -32.47 -1.80
C THR A 187 11.31 -32.54 -3.01
N SER A 188 10.04 -32.92 -2.80
CA SER A 188 8.96 -32.76 -3.79
C SER A 188 8.14 -31.48 -3.54
N GLU A 189 8.41 -30.79 -2.44
CA GLU A 189 7.65 -29.64 -1.96
C GLU A 189 8.52 -28.39 -2.04
N PRO A 190 7.92 -27.19 -2.23
CA PRO A 190 8.66 -25.95 -2.22
C PRO A 190 9.28 -25.68 -0.84
N ASP A 191 10.56 -25.34 -0.83
CA ASP A 191 11.26 -25.01 0.41
C ASP A 191 10.90 -23.61 0.92
N PRO A 192 10.62 -23.45 2.23
CA PRO A 192 10.29 -22.17 2.83
C PRO A 192 11.42 -21.15 2.61
N GLY A 193 11.23 -20.24 1.66
CA GLY A 193 12.14 -19.13 1.36
C GLY A 193 12.61 -19.11 -0.10
N TYR A 194 13.11 -20.22 -0.64
CA TYR A 194 13.70 -20.28 -1.99
C TYR A 194 12.67 -20.40 -3.12
N GLY A 195 11.51 -20.98 -2.79
CA GLY A 195 10.41 -21.18 -3.72
C GLY A 195 10.68 -22.21 -4.82
N MET A 196 9.98 -22.08 -5.94
CA MET A 196 10.10 -23.00 -7.07
C MET A 196 10.95 -22.40 -8.20
N LEU A 197 11.53 -23.29 -8.99
CA LEU A 197 12.22 -23.00 -10.24
C LEU A 197 11.32 -23.34 -11.40
N TYR A 198 11.15 -22.41 -12.32
CA TYR A 198 10.22 -22.51 -13.44
C TYR A 198 10.98 -22.53 -14.75
N THR A 199 10.50 -23.32 -15.72
CA THR A 199 10.79 -23.04 -17.13
C THR A 199 10.22 -21.68 -17.53
N TYR A 200 10.74 -21.09 -18.61
CA TYR A 200 10.30 -19.76 -19.05
C TYR A 200 8.79 -19.69 -19.34
N ASP A 201 8.25 -20.68 -20.06
CA ASP A 201 6.82 -20.73 -20.41
C ASP A 201 5.93 -20.87 -19.15
N ALA A 202 6.40 -21.61 -18.15
CA ALA A 202 5.75 -21.70 -16.84
C ALA A 202 5.76 -20.35 -16.12
N ALA A 203 6.94 -19.70 -16.05
CA ALA A 203 7.10 -18.44 -15.35
C ALA A 203 6.22 -17.32 -15.94
N LEU A 204 6.03 -17.30 -17.27
CA LEU A 204 5.20 -16.31 -17.97
C LEU A 204 3.74 -16.27 -17.48
N THR A 205 3.19 -17.40 -17.06
CA THR A 205 1.78 -17.49 -16.65
C THR A 205 1.60 -17.77 -15.16
N ALA A 206 2.67 -18.12 -14.44
CA ALA A 206 2.62 -18.49 -13.03
C ALA A 206 2.05 -17.38 -12.13
N CYS A 207 2.42 -16.11 -12.37
CA CYS A 207 1.96 -14.98 -11.55
C CYS A 207 0.45 -14.73 -11.69
N GLU A 208 -0.08 -14.74 -12.91
CA GLU A 208 -1.52 -14.55 -13.15
C GLU A 208 -2.32 -15.73 -12.61
N LYS A 209 -1.79 -16.96 -12.71
CA LYS A 209 -2.42 -18.15 -12.13
C LYS A 209 -2.40 -18.15 -10.61
N ALA A 210 -1.33 -17.66 -9.99
CA ALA A 210 -1.20 -17.57 -8.55
C ALA A 210 -2.10 -16.46 -7.98
N PHE A 211 -2.16 -15.29 -8.61
CA PHE A 211 -2.73 -14.09 -7.96
C PHE A 211 -3.88 -13.44 -8.73
N GLY A 212 -4.22 -13.95 -9.91
CA GLY A 212 -5.27 -13.42 -10.77
C GLY A 212 -4.81 -12.28 -11.68
N ALA A 213 -5.78 -11.69 -12.37
CA ALA A 213 -5.53 -10.64 -13.35
C ALA A 213 -4.78 -9.44 -12.76
N GLY A 214 -3.83 -8.90 -13.52
CA GLY A 214 -2.99 -7.76 -13.14
C GLY A 214 -1.64 -8.17 -12.52
N TRP A 215 -1.50 -9.39 -12.02
CA TRP A 215 -0.21 -9.92 -11.59
C TRP A 215 0.52 -10.59 -12.76
N ARG A 216 1.78 -10.21 -12.97
CA ARG A 216 2.60 -10.67 -14.09
C ARG A 216 4.06 -10.83 -13.73
N MET A 217 4.78 -11.60 -14.53
CA MET A 217 6.25 -11.66 -14.48
C MET A 217 6.85 -10.30 -14.92
N PRO A 218 7.89 -9.78 -14.24
CA PRO A 218 8.55 -8.53 -14.63
C PRO A 218 9.19 -8.61 -16.00
N GLY A 219 8.88 -7.67 -16.88
CA GLY A 219 9.58 -7.46 -18.13
C GLY A 219 10.92 -6.76 -17.93
N LYS A 220 11.69 -6.61 -19.01
CA LYS A 220 12.98 -5.92 -19.01
C LYS A 220 12.84 -4.47 -18.53
N SER A 221 11.78 -3.78 -18.95
CA SER A 221 11.51 -2.39 -18.53
C SER A 221 11.19 -2.27 -17.04
N ASP A 222 10.53 -3.25 -16.43
CA ASP A 222 10.22 -3.23 -15.00
C ASP A 222 11.50 -3.35 -14.17
N TRP A 223 12.35 -4.31 -14.53
CA TRP A 223 13.66 -4.46 -13.92
C TRP A 223 14.53 -3.22 -14.14
N ASP A 224 14.58 -2.68 -15.36
CA ASP A 224 15.35 -1.46 -15.64
C ASP A 224 14.90 -0.28 -14.77
N ASN A 225 13.59 -0.08 -14.64
CA ASN A 225 13.02 1.00 -13.82
C ASN A 225 13.29 0.81 -12.33
N LEU A 226 13.23 -0.43 -11.82
CA LEU A 226 13.57 -0.77 -10.44
C LEU A 226 15.06 -0.53 -10.15
N ILE A 227 15.94 -0.99 -11.05
CA ILE A 227 17.40 -0.89 -10.88
C ILE A 227 17.85 0.57 -10.93
N LEU A 228 17.26 1.40 -11.81
CA LEU A 228 17.57 2.82 -11.92
C LEU A 228 17.34 3.61 -10.62
N GLN A 229 16.51 3.11 -9.70
CA GLN A 229 16.32 3.74 -8.39
C GLN A 229 17.56 3.63 -7.50
N TYR A 230 18.42 2.63 -7.75
CA TYR A 230 19.62 2.34 -6.96
C TYR A 230 20.92 2.58 -7.73
N ASP A 231 20.85 2.59 -9.07
CA ASP A 231 21.97 2.93 -9.94
C ASP A 231 21.50 3.79 -11.14
N PRO A 232 21.57 5.13 -11.02
CA PRO A 232 21.19 6.04 -12.11
C PRO A 232 22.03 5.88 -13.39
N ASN A 233 23.16 5.17 -13.34
CA ASN A 233 24.02 4.90 -14.50
C ASN A 233 23.77 3.51 -15.10
N TRP A 234 22.76 2.77 -14.63
CA TRP A 234 22.39 1.47 -15.16
C TRP A 234 22.22 1.52 -16.68
N ASN A 235 22.97 0.67 -17.39
CA ASN A 235 22.86 0.57 -18.83
C ASN A 235 21.61 -0.25 -19.19
N MET A 236 20.70 0.35 -19.95
CA MET A 236 19.49 -0.32 -20.44
C MET A 236 19.70 -1.12 -21.74
N GLY A 237 20.94 -1.26 -22.22
CA GLY A 237 21.30 -2.12 -23.37
C GLY A 237 21.45 -3.60 -23.01
N ASP A 238 21.31 -4.50 -23.99
CA ASP A 238 21.35 -5.97 -23.87
C ASP A 238 22.10 -6.56 -22.65
N LEU A 239 23.43 -6.66 -22.70
CA LEU A 239 24.25 -7.14 -21.59
C LEU A 239 24.64 -5.97 -20.70
N SER A 240 24.37 -6.09 -19.41
CA SER A 240 24.62 -5.01 -18.46
C SER A 240 24.96 -5.54 -17.07
N PHE A 241 25.73 -4.77 -16.33
CA PHE A 241 26.06 -5.00 -14.94
C PHE A 241 25.95 -3.66 -14.20
N SER A 242 25.52 -3.71 -12.95
CA SER A 242 25.36 -2.54 -12.12
C SER A 242 26.62 -2.26 -11.33
N SER A 243 26.68 -1.09 -10.71
CA SER A 243 27.45 -0.90 -9.47
C SER A 243 26.97 -1.83 -8.34
N SER A 244 27.62 -1.82 -7.18
CA SER A 244 27.19 -2.69 -6.07
C SER A 244 25.87 -2.27 -5.44
N ALA A 245 25.42 -1.02 -5.65
CA ALA A 245 24.25 -0.46 -4.98
C ALA A 245 22.95 -1.24 -5.24
N PRO A 246 22.56 -1.61 -6.48
CA PRO A 246 21.36 -2.42 -6.68
C PRO A 246 21.43 -3.78 -5.98
N TYR A 247 22.59 -4.44 -6.00
CA TYR A 247 22.77 -5.70 -5.28
C TYR A 247 22.58 -5.50 -3.76
N GLU A 248 23.30 -4.55 -3.17
CA GLU A 248 23.26 -4.27 -1.73
C GLU A 248 21.86 -3.90 -1.22
N ASN A 249 21.09 -3.16 -2.03
CA ASN A 249 19.76 -2.71 -1.62
C ASN A 249 18.67 -3.77 -1.86
N LEU A 250 18.76 -4.57 -2.92
CA LEU A 250 17.70 -5.52 -3.33
C LEU A 250 17.92 -6.95 -2.80
N ILE A 251 19.12 -7.33 -2.38
CA ILE A 251 19.37 -8.66 -1.78
C ILE A 251 18.61 -8.85 -0.46
N LEU A 252 18.39 -10.09 -0.03
CA LEU A 252 17.86 -10.41 1.31
C LEU A 252 18.67 -9.70 2.40
N GLY A 253 17.98 -8.91 3.23
CA GLY A 253 18.60 -8.08 4.27
C GLY A 253 19.06 -6.70 3.80
N GLY A 254 18.90 -6.39 2.51
CA GLY A 254 19.07 -5.04 1.96
C GLY A 254 17.93 -4.10 2.39
N SER A 255 18.12 -2.79 2.16
CA SER A 255 17.21 -1.74 2.63
C SER A 255 15.87 -1.66 1.88
N SER A 256 15.79 -2.22 0.66
CA SER A 256 14.62 -2.05 -0.20
C SER A 256 13.42 -2.89 0.24
N GLY A 257 13.65 -4.05 0.85
CA GLY A 257 12.63 -5.07 1.11
C GLY A 257 12.32 -5.99 -0.07
N PHE A 258 13.04 -5.89 -1.21
CA PHE A 258 12.86 -6.79 -2.35
C PHE A 258 13.21 -8.25 -2.02
N ASN A 259 14.21 -8.43 -1.15
CA ASN A 259 14.67 -9.72 -0.66
C ASN A 259 15.01 -10.72 -1.79
N ALA A 260 15.91 -10.35 -2.70
CA ALA A 260 16.49 -11.29 -3.64
C ALA A 260 17.21 -12.41 -2.88
N LEU A 261 16.92 -13.66 -3.22
CA LEU A 261 17.40 -14.82 -2.51
C LEU A 261 18.23 -15.72 -3.42
N LEU A 262 19.43 -16.06 -2.98
CA LEU A 262 20.47 -16.77 -3.74
C LEU A 262 20.12 -18.26 -3.93
N GLY A 263 19.01 -18.56 -4.63
CA GLY A 263 18.48 -19.91 -4.83
C GLY A 263 19.14 -20.71 -5.95
N GLY A 264 20.04 -20.12 -6.72
CA GLY A 264 20.67 -20.77 -7.87
C GLY A 264 19.69 -21.04 -9.02
N PHE A 265 19.97 -22.08 -9.80
CA PHE A 265 19.13 -22.49 -10.92
C PHE A 265 19.23 -23.98 -11.23
N ARG A 266 18.29 -24.47 -12.04
CA ARG A 266 18.29 -25.81 -12.60
C ARG A 266 18.68 -25.79 -14.07
N SER A 267 19.68 -26.58 -14.42
CA SER A 267 20.15 -26.76 -15.79
C SER A 267 19.27 -27.75 -16.57
N ILE A 268 19.39 -27.73 -17.90
CA ILE A 268 18.68 -28.63 -18.81
C ILE A 268 19.02 -30.12 -18.58
N ASN A 269 20.20 -30.43 -18.03
CA ASN A 269 20.59 -31.79 -17.67
C ASN A 269 19.98 -32.28 -16.34
N GLY A 270 19.18 -31.45 -15.68
CA GLY A 270 18.55 -31.73 -14.40
C GLY A 270 19.41 -31.46 -13.16
N GLY A 271 20.64 -30.97 -13.33
CA GLY A 271 21.49 -30.55 -12.22
C GLY A 271 21.08 -29.19 -11.66
N TYR A 272 21.26 -29.02 -10.35
CA TYR A 272 21.06 -27.75 -9.63
C TYR A 272 22.42 -27.11 -9.36
N TYR A 273 22.51 -25.79 -9.55
CA TYR A 273 23.78 -25.07 -9.53
C TYR A 273 23.64 -23.73 -8.81
N ASN A 274 24.76 -23.27 -8.24
CA ASN A 274 24.94 -21.93 -7.68
C ASN A 274 24.01 -21.54 -6.52
N LEU A 275 23.49 -22.53 -5.79
CA LEU A 275 22.81 -22.29 -4.52
C LEU A 275 23.73 -21.53 -3.55
N GLY A 276 23.21 -20.47 -2.94
CA GLY A 276 23.95 -19.56 -2.06
C GLY A 276 24.92 -18.61 -2.79
N VAL A 277 24.95 -18.65 -4.12
CA VAL A 277 25.87 -17.84 -4.94
C VAL A 277 25.12 -16.87 -5.86
N ASP A 278 24.09 -17.37 -6.54
CA ASP A 278 23.34 -16.59 -7.53
C ASP A 278 21.86 -16.51 -7.14
N ALA A 279 21.23 -15.33 -7.23
CA ALA A 279 19.77 -15.21 -7.29
C ALA A 279 19.36 -14.90 -8.73
N ILE A 280 18.75 -15.88 -9.39
CA ILE A 280 18.52 -15.84 -10.83
C ILE A 280 17.02 -15.74 -11.12
N TYR A 281 16.62 -14.66 -11.76
CA TYR A 281 15.22 -14.34 -12.03
C TYR A 281 14.93 -14.23 -13.52
N TRP A 282 13.84 -14.84 -13.97
CA TRP A 282 13.33 -14.62 -15.31
C TRP A 282 12.90 -13.17 -15.55
N SER A 283 13.03 -12.74 -16.80
CA SER A 283 12.33 -11.57 -17.32
C SER A 283 11.26 -11.99 -18.34
N GLY A 284 10.07 -11.41 -18.25
CA GLY A 284 8.98 -11.55 -19.23
C GLY A 284 9.30 -11.06 -20.63
N THR A 285 10.44 -10.40 -20.83
CA THR A 285 10.89 -9.98 -22.17
C THR A 285 11.82 -11.04 -22.76
N GLU A 286 11.41 -11.61 -23.89
CA GLU A 286 12.25 -12.52 -24.66
C GLU A 286 13.38 -11.79 -25.38
N ARG A 287 14.48 -12.51 -25.64
CA ARG A 287 15.51 -12.05 -26.59
C ARG A 287 15.18 -12.52 -28.00
N ASP A 288 14.87 -13.81 -28.12
CA ASP A 288 14.50 -14.48 -29.36
C ASP A 288 13.72 -15.78 -29.07
N ALA A 289 13.51 -16.61 -30.09
CA ALA A 289 12.76 -17.86 -29.96
C ALA A 289 13.37 -18.85 -28.95
N GLN A 290 14.68 -18.84 -28.74
CA GLN A 290 15.39 -19.81 -27.90
C GLN A 290 15.80 -19.23 -26.54
N PHE A 291 15.99 -17.92 -26.44
CA PHE A 291 16.56 -17.25 -25.28
C PHE A 291 15.63 -16.18 -24.69
N SER A 292 15.63 -16.07 -23.36
CA SER A 292 15.00 -14.97 -22.63
C SER A 292 16.01 -14.23 -21.76
N TRP A 293 15.73 -12.98 -21.45
CA TRP A 293 16.52 -12.19 -20.51
C TRP A 293 16.34 -12.71 -19.08
N TYR A 294 17.39 -12.62 -18.29
CA TYR A 294 17.37 -12.92 -16.86
C TYR A 294 18.23 -11.94 -16.09
N TYR A 295 17.95 -11.82 -14.80
CA TYR A 295 18.66 -10.96 -13.87
C TYR A 295 19.31 -11.82 -12.78
N ASP A 296 20.59 -11.56 -12.52
CA ASP A 296 21.44 -12.33 -11.62
C ASP A 296 22.05 -11.43 -10.55
N PHE A 297 21.71 -11.72 -9.29
CA PHE A 297 22.40 -11.15 -8.13
C PHE A 297 23.57 -12.07 -7.79
N TYR A 298 24.77 -11.66 -8.18
CA TYR A 298 25.97 -12.48 -8.03
C TYR A 298 26.73 -12.12 -6.76
N SER A 299 26.68 -12.99 -5.75
CA SER A 299 27.19 -12.67 -4.42
C SER A 299 28.70 -12.50 -4.34
N ARG A 300 29.47 -13.12 -5.25
CA ARG A 300 30.94 -13.06 -5.18
C ARG A 300 31.52 -11.72 -5.60
N SER A 301 30.82 -10.97 -6.46
CA SER A 301 31.21 -9.59 -6.80
C SER A 301 30.27 -8.54 -6.24
N GLY A 302 29.12 -8.94 -5.68
CA GLY A 302 28.11 -8.01 -5.17
C GLY A 302 27.50 -7.19 -6.30
N GLU A 303 27.28 -7.80 -7.46
CA GLU A 303 26.78 -7.13 -8.67
C GLU A 303 25.42 -7.70 -9.06
N LEU A 304 24.56 -6.85 -9.61
CA LEU A 304 23.37 -7.26 -10.34
C LEU A 304 23.68 -7.22 -11.84
N LYS A 305 23.41 -8.32 -12.55
CA LYS A 305 23.71 -8.47 -13.98
C LYS A 305 22.48 -8.84 -14.79
N ARG A 306 22.42 -8.36 -16.03
CA ARG A 306 21.48 -8.82 -17.05
C ARG A 306 22.22 -9.60 -18.13
N TYR A 307 21.74 -10.82 -18.38
CA TYR A 307 22.17 -11.70 -19.47
C TYR A 307 20.94 -12.38 -20.08
N TYR A 308 21.17 -13.26 -21.05
CA TYR A 308 20.13 -14.11 -21.64
C TYR A 308 20.49 -15.58 -21.45
N ILE A 309 19.48 -16.43 -21.31
CA ILE A 309 19.65 -17.86 -21.07
C ILE A 309 18.55 -18.65 -21.78
N GLY A 310 18.82 -19.94 -22.04
CA GLY A 310 17.89 -20.80 -22.76
C GLY A 310 16.60 -21.01 -21.98
N LYS A 311 15.45 -20.90 -22.65
CA LYS A 311 14.10 -20.97 -22.04
C LYS A 311 13.78 -22.30 -21.35
N SER A 312 14.58 -23.34 -21.58
CA SER A 312 14.42 -24.68 -21.01
C SER A 312 15.09 -24.88 -19.65
N LEU A 313 15.76 -23.87 -19.09
CA LEU A 313 16.33 -23.93 -17.74
C LEU A 313 15.26 -23.61 -16.69
N GLY A 314 15.52 -23.96 -15.43
CA GLY A 314 14.66 -23.63 -14.30
C GLY A 314 15.23 -22.45 -13.51
N LEU A 315 14.56 -21.30 -13.51
CA LEU A 315 14.95 -20.11 -12.73
C LEU A 315 13.82 -19.68 -11.79
N SER A 316 14.14 -18.86 -10.79
CA SER A 316 13.12 -18.29 -9.90
C SER A 316 12.23 -17.30 -10.65
N CYS A 317 10.98 -17.20 -10.20
CA CYS A 317 10.02 -16.22 -10.69
C CYS A 317 9.72 -15.17 -9.62
N ARG A 318 9.58 -13.92 -10.04
CA ARG A 318 9.03 -12.83 -9.22
C ARG A 318 7.78 -12.31 -9.90
N CYS A 319 6.82 -11.84 -9.11
CA CYS A 319 5.59 -11.28 -9.64
C CYS A 319 5.49 -9.81 -9.25
N LEU A 320 4.90 -9.02 -10.14
CA LEU A 320 4.53 -7.64 -9.87
C LEU A 320 3.12 -7.34 -10.37
N GLN A 321 2.54 -6.28 -9.83
CA GLN A 321 1.31 -5.66 -10.28
C GLN A 321 1.58 -4.16 -10.51
N ASP A 322 1.08 -3.64 -11.63
CA ASP A 322 1.20 -2.23 -12.01
C ASP A 322 0.39 -1.30 -11.09
#